data_AF-A0A9E3YE52-F1
#
_entry.id   AF-A0A9E3YE52-F1
#
_cell.length_a   1.000
_cell.length_b   1.000
_cell.length_c   1.000
_cell.angle_alpha   90.00
_cell.angle_beta   90.00
_cell.angle_gamma   90.00
#
_symmetry.space_group_name_H-M   'P 1'
#
loop_
_entity.id
_entity.type
_entity.pdbx_description
1 polymer ?
#
loop_
_entity_poly.entity_id
_entity_poly.type
_entity_poly.pdbx_seq_one_letter_code
_entity_poly.pdbx_strand_id
1 'polypeptide(L)'
;GLHPSFCTTDAPDSPHLAVPTYTGSLYIAFGSADQMQPASANEALIDATNALEKGEAEIHDGADHGFGVIGSGAYHQSAADRSYERVKVMFDRELA
;
A
#
# COMPACT_ATOMS: atom_id res chain seq x y z
N GLY A 1 -4.17 0.91 0.50
CA GLY A 1 -3.80 2.34 0.59
C GLY A 1 -2.74 2.64 -0.46
N LEU A 2 -2.85 3.77 -1.16
CA LEU A 2 -1.92 4.20 -2.23
C LEU A 2 -1.04 5.39 -1.81
N HIS A 3 -1.08 5.72 -0.53
CA HIS A 3 -0.32 6.78 0.11
C HIS A 3 -0.07 6.47 1.60
N PRO A 4 0.42 5.26 1.93
CA PRO A 4 0.71 4.93 3.33
C PRO A 4 1.79 5.87 3.88
N SER A 5 1.56 6.39 5.09
CA SER A 5 2.51 7.24 5.79
C SER A 5 2.47 6.93 7.28
N PHE A 6 3.64 6.81 7.91
CA PHE A 6 3.80 6.55 9.34
C PHE A 6 3.07 5.28 9.81
N CYS A 7 3.06 4.24 8.95
CA CYS A 7 2.38 2.98 9.24
C CYS A 7 3.26 1.96 9.98
N THR A 8 4.55 2.25 10.12
CA THR A 8 5.53 1.48 10.88
C THR A 8 6.23 2.41 11.87
N THR A 9 5.91 2.26 13.15
CA THR A 9 6.39 3.08 14.26
C THR A 9 6.50 2.22 15.53
N ASP A 10 7.26 2.67 16.52
CA ASP A 10 7.38 1.96 17.82
C ASP A 10 6.16 2.12 18.74
N ALA A 11 5.21 2.97 18.38
CA ALA A 11 4.00 3.20 19.17
C ALA A 11 3.10 1.94 19.19
N PRO A 12 2.42 1.65 20.32
CA PRO A 12 1.60 0.45 20.47
C PRO A 12 0.36 0.42 19.55
N ASP A 13 -0.03 1.56 18.99
CA ASP A 13 -1.12 1.73 18.04
C ASP A 13 -0.65 1.83 16.57
N SER A 14 0.61 1.47 16.30
CA SER A 14 1.15 1.51 14.94
C SER A 14 0.31 0.63 13.97
N PRO A 15 -0.06 1.13 12.78
CA PRO A 15 -0.95 0.41 11.86
C PRO A 15 -0.53 -1.02 11.51
N HIS A 16 0.77 -1.28 11.32
CA HIS A 16 1.28 -2.62 11.00
C HIS A 16 0.98 -3.66 12.10
N LEU A 17 0.86 -3.25 13.37
CA LEU A 17 0.54 -4.14 14.49
C LEU A 17 -0.93 -4.60 14.48
N ALA A 18 -1.82 -3.83 13.85
CA ALA A 18 -3.22 -4.17 13.73
C ALA A 18 -3.49 -5.16 12.59
N VAL A 19 -2.66 -5.15 11.54
CA VAL A 19 -2.84 -5.95 10.31
C VAL A 19 -3.10 -7.43 10.59
N PRO A 20 -2.37 -8.14 11.47
CA PRO A 20 -2.62 -9.57 11.74
C PRO A 20 -4.02 -9.91 12.25
N THR A 21 -4.76 -8.93 12.77
CA THR A 21 -6.14 -9.10 13.25
C THR A 21 -7.20 -8.82 12.18
N TYR A 22 -6.80 -8.35 11.00
CA TYR A 22 -7.73 -8.07 9.90
C TYR A 22 -8.25 -9.37 9.30
N THR A 23 -9.59 -9.48 9.23
CA THR A 23 -10.29 -10.60 8.58
C THR A 23 -10.73 -10.27 7.15
N GLY A 24 -10.59 -9.01 6.76
CA GLY A 24 -10.90 -8.50 5.43
C GLY A 24 -9.78 -8.72 4.42
N SER A 25 -9.89 -8.04 3.28
CA SER A 25 -8.85 -7.96 2.26
C SER A 25 -8.08 -6.66 2.37
N LEU A 26 -6.78 -6.69 2.10
CA LEU A 26 -5.92 -5.51 2.20
C LEU A 26 -4.97 -5.42 1.01
N TYR A 27 -5.10 -4.36 0.21
CA TYR A 27 -4.11 -3.99 -0.79
C TYR A 27 -3.39 -2.71 -0.38
N ILE A 28 -2.05 -2.70 -0.42
CA ILE A 28 -1.21 -1.51 -0.25
C ILE A 28 -0.16 -1.43 -1.36
N ALA A 29 0.26 -0.21 -1.70
CA ALA A 29 1.33 -0.03 -2.67
C ALA A 29 2.23 1.15 -2.32
N PHE A 30 3.50 1.00 -2.67
CA PHE A 30 4.56 1.99 -2.47
C PHE A 30 5.24 2.30 -3.81
N GLY A 31 5.89 3.46 -3.90
CA GLY A 31 6.77 3.78 -5.01
C GLY A 31 8.24 3.46 -4.68
N SER A 32 9.02 2.95 -5.63
CA SER A 32 10.45 2.68 -5.41
C SER A 32 11.28 3.96 -5.30
N ALA A 33 10.79 5.07 -5.84
CA ALA A 33 11.44 6.38 -5.76
C ALA A 33 10.96 7.22 -4.57
N ASP A 34 9.99 6.73 -3.77
CA ASP A 34 9.44 7.42 -2.62
C ASP A 34 10.52 7.72 -1.57
N GLN A 35 10.89 9.00 -1.42
CA GLN A 35 11.85 9.45 -0.41
C GLN A 35 11.20 9.84 0.91
N MET A 36 9.89 10.09 0.91
CA MET A 36 9.16 10.55 2.09
C MET A 36 8.77 9.37 2.98
N GLN A 37 8.29 8.29 2.38
CA GLN A 37 7.84 7.04 3.00
C GLN A 37 8.34 5.84 2.17
N PRO A 38 9.67 5.63 2.07
CA PRO A 38 10.23 4.54 1.28
C PRO A 38 9.71 3.19 1.75
N ALA A 39 9.67 2.22 0.83
CA ALA A 39 9.28 0.84 1.15
C ALA A 39 10.11 0.24 2.30
N SER A 40 11.40 0.56 2.37
CA SER A 40 12.30 0.12 3.46
C SER A 40 11.89 0.63 4.84
N ALA A 41 11.24 1.81 4.93
CA ALA A 41 10.70 2.32 6.19
C ALA A 41 9.37 1.66 6.57
N ASN A 42 8.77 0.86 5.68
CA ASN A 42 7.47 0.22 5.85
C ASN A 42 7.54 -1.31 5.71
N GLU A 43 8.72 -1.91 5.83
CA GLU A 43 8.93 -3.38 5.70
C GLU A 43 7.98 -4.15 6.61
N ALA A 44 7.81 -3.74 7.86
CA ALA A 44 6.90 -4.42 8.78
C ALA A 44 5.43 -4.35 8.34
N LEU A 45 5.00 -3.25 7.70
CA LEU A 45 3.65 -3.14 7.14
C LEU A 45 3.48 -4.02 5.89
N ILE A 46 4.50 -4.06 5.03
CA ILE A 46 4.55 -4.88 3.82
C ILE A 46 4.48 -6.36 4.21
N ASP A 47 5.32 -6.79 5.14
CA ASP A 47 5.38 -8.16 5.64
C ASP A 47 4.06 -8.57 6.30
N ALA A 48 3.52 -7.73 7.19
CA ALA A 48 2.24 -8.02 7.85
C ALA A 48 1.10 -8.12 6.84
N THR A 49 1.10 -7.28 5.80
CA THR A 49 0.07 -7.32 4.74
C THR A 49 0.19 -8.60 3.92
N ASN A 50 1.39 -8.95 3.47
CA ASN A 50 1.63 -10.17 2.68
C ASN A 50 1.43 -11.46 3.48
N ALA A 51 1.46 -11.39 4.82
CA ALA A 51 1.13 -12.52 5.69
C ALA A 51 -0.38 -12.80 5.78
N LEU A 52 -1.26 -11.88 5.37
CA LEU A 52 -2.69 -12.13 5.29
C LEU A 52 -3.02 -13.03 4.10
N GLU A 53 -3.94 -13.98 4.28
CA GLU A 53 -4.45 -14.83 3.19
C GLU A 53 -5.01 -13.98 2.01
N LYS A 54 -5.62 -12.84 2.34
CA LYS A 54 -6.23 -11.90 1.37
C LYS A 54 -5.50 -10.55 1.33
N GLY A 55 -4.21 -10.53 1.64
CA GLY A 55 -3.38 -9.33 1.61
C GLY A 55 -2.40 -9.31 0.44
N GLU A 56 -2.10 -8.11 -0.05
CA GLU A 56 -1.13 -7.89 -1.12
C GLU A 56 -0.47 -6.52 -0.96
N ALA A 57 0.86 -6.50 -0.97
CA ALA A 57 1.67 -5.29 -1.05
C ALA A 57 2.47 -5.27 -2.37
N GLU A 58 2.43 -4.17 -3.11
CA GLU A 58 3.21 -3.96 -4.34
C GLU A 58 4.18 -2.77 -4.21
N ILE A 59 5.31 -2.83 -4.91
CA ILE A 59 6.26 -1.71 -5.05
C ILE A 59 6.34 -1.35 -6.54
N HIS A 60 5.96 -0.13 -6.89
CA HIS A 60 5.95 0.37 -8.26
C HIS A 60 7.26 1.06 -8.59
N ASP A 61 7.94 0.59 -9.64
CA ASP A 61 9.21 1.16 -10.05
C ASP A 61 9.05 2.60 -10.57
N GLY A 62 9.93 3.51 -10.15
CA GLY A 62 9.96 4.92 -10.55
C GLY A 62 8.87 5.82 -9.95
N ALA A 63 7.88 5.24 -9.25
CA ALA A 63 6.82 6.01 -8.60
C ALA A 63 7.33 6.67 -7.30
N ASP A 64 6.85 7.89 -7.04
CA ASP A 64 7.16 8.67 -5.83
C ASP A 64 5.97 8.68 -4.86
N HIS A 65 6.13 9.30 -3.69
CA HIS A 65 5.06 9.51 -2.73
C HIS A 65 3.88 10.25 -3.39
N GLY A 66 2.69 9.68 -3.31
CA GLY A 66 1.51 10.31 -3.92
C GLY A 66 1.26 9.91 -5.36
N PHE A 67 1.90 8.84 -5.86
CA PHE A 67 1.77 8.41 -7.25
C PHE A 67 0.34 8.22 -7.75
N GLY A 68 -0.61 7.89 -6.86
CA GLY A 68 -2.04 7.73 -7.18
C GLY A 68 -2.85 9.03 -7.17
N VAL A 69 -2.29 10.16 -6.74
CA VAL A 69 -3.01 11.43 -6.56
C VAL A 69 -2.99 12.21 -7.86
N ILE A 70 -4.08 12.13 -8.62
CA ILE A 70 -4.27 12.86 -9.89
C ILE A 70 -4.11 14.36 -9.66
N GLY A 71 -3.31 15.00 -10.53
CA GLY A 71 -3.04 16.44 -10.48
C GLY A 71 -1.90 16.83 -9.52
N SER A 72 -1.34 15.89 -8.75
CA SER A 72 -0.09 16.12 -8.03
C SER A 72 1.11 16.05 -8.98
N GLY A 73 2.21 16.71 -8.61
CA GLY A 73 3.48 16.60 -9.35
C GLY A 73 4.10 15.19 -9.29
N ALA A 74 3.65 14.35 -8.36
CA ALA A 74 4.12 12.98 -8.19
C ALA A 74 3.24 11.95 -8.91
N TYR A 75 2.15 12.37 -9.57
CA TYR A 75 1.24 11.45 -10.25
C TYR A 75 1.98 10.59 -11.26
N HIS A 76 1.93 9.27 -11.07
CA HIS A 76 2.61 8.29 -11.91
C HIS A 76 1.57 7.33 -12.49
N GLN A 77 1.12 7.63 -13.71
CA GLN A 77 -0.04 7.00 -14.33
C GLN A 77 0.01 5.46 -14.30
N SER A 78 1.11 4.84 -14.69
CA SER A 78 1.19 3.37 -14.74
C SER A 78 1.09 2.70 -13.36
N ALA A 79 1.64 3.34 -12.32
CA ALA A 79 1.59 2.86 -10.94
C ALA A 79 0.18 3.03 -10.36
N ALA A 80 -0.46 4.16 -10.67
CA ALA A 80 -1.84 4.44 -10.31
C ALA A 80 -2.79 3.43 -10.98
N ASP A 81 -2.70 3.26 -12.31
CA ASP A 81 -3.55 2.36 -13.09
C ASP A 81 -3.43 0.92 -12.59
N ARG A 82 -2.21 0.43 -12.37
CA ARG A 82 -1.96 -0.89 -11.79
C ARG A 82 -2.59 -1.03 -10.41
N SER A 83 -2.41 -0.03 -9.55
CA SER A 83 -2.99 -0.05 -8.21
C SER A 83 -4.52 -0.07 -8.22
N TYR A 84 -5.14 0.71 -9.10
CA TYR A 84 -6.60 0.72 -9.26
C TYR A 84 -7.12 -0.60 -9.82
N GLU A 85 -6.40 -1.23 -10.75
CA GLU A 85 -6.71 -2.58 -11.22
C GLU A 85 -6.75 -3.59 -10.05
N ARG A 86 -5.72 -3.58 -9.19
CA ARG A 86 -5.66 -4.48 -8.02
C ARG A 86 -6.78 -4.24 -7.03
N VAL A 87 -7.08 -2.97 -6.73
CA VAL A 87 -8.23 -2.61 -5.86
C VAL A 87 -9.54 -3.07 -6.47
N LYS A 88 -9.73 -2.94 -7.79
CA LYS A 88 -10.92 -3.44 -8.46
C LYS A 88 -11.05 -4.96 -8.36
N VAL A 89 -9.98 -5.71 -8.63
CA VAL A 89 -9.97 -7.18 -8.48
C VAL A 89 -10.33 -7.60 -7.05
N MET A 90 -9.80 -6.89 -6.04
CA MET A 90 -10.15 -7.12 -4.65
C MET A 90 -11.64 -6.87 -4.40
N PHE A 91 -12.20 -5.76 -4.87
CA PHE A 91 -13.63 -5.46 -4.69
C PHE A 91 -14.55 -6.40 -5.46
N ASP A 92 -14.21 -6.78 -6.69
CA ASP A 92 -14.96 -7.78 -7.46
C ASP A 92 -15.03 -9.12 -6.72
N ARG A 93 -14.00 -9.50 -5.95
CA ARG A 93 -13.99 -10.71 -5.11
C ARG A 93 -14.86 -10.56 -3.85
N GLU A 94 -14.76 -9.43 -3.14
CA GLU A 94 -15.40 -9.27 -1.82
C GLU A 94 -16.84 -8.74 -1.87
N LEU A 95 -17.28 -8.14 -2.98
CA LEU A 95 -18.60 -7.53 -3.13
C LEU A 95 -19.53 -8.28 -4.10
N ALA A 96 -19.10 -9.43 -4.63
CA ALA A 96 -19.90 -10.29 -5.49
C ALA A 96 -20.94 -11.14 -4.73
#